data_AF-A0A8J7SQL5-F1
#
_entry.id   AF-A0A8J7SQL5-F1
#
_cell.length_a   1.000
_cell.length_b   1.000
_cell.length_c   1.000
_cell.angle_alpha   90.00
_cell.angle_beta   90.00
_cell.angle_gamma   90.00
#
_symmetry.space_group_name_H-M   'P 1'
#
loop_
_entity.id
_entity.type
_entity.pdbx_description
1 polymer ?
#
loop_
_entity_poly.entity_id
_entity_poly.type
_entity_poly.pdbx_seq_one_letter_code
_entity_poly.pdbx_strand_id
1 'polypeptide(L)'
;MNLGYKIVNDPIYGLIEIPEGIISDLIEHPYFQLLRRITQLGLTHYVYPGATHNRFHHSIGAMHLTMQAVNTLKGKGVDITKEEAEAVTIAILLHDLGHGPFSHSLEHSLVDINHEAISILLMERLNKIFGGQLDLALQIFKNQYPKKFLYQLVSGQLDMDRMDYLTRDSFFTGVQEGNIGYDRLLKMLNVHEDKLVIEFKGIYSVENFLIARRLMYWQVYLHKNVICAGEMLIQIIRRARDLCQKGVELPISKTLYFFLSQTLTAEDLEKNADEIIEHFYKLDDIDILAAIKAFEEHSDFVLSFLSKSLLERKLLKVDLRNKPIEVAFLDRIRARIKEEYPKLSEEELSYLVIEGKEANRAYQIGKEEILILLKDKTVKPISKWQEHSMQRKEIVKYFACYPKFVV
;
A
#
# COMPACT_ATOMS: atom_id res chain seq x y z
N MET A 1 -9.57 -23.34 31.98
CA MET A 1 -9.46 -23.12 30.52
C MET A 1 -8.44 -22.02 30.32
N ASN A 2 -7.22 -22.35 29.92
CA ASN A 2 -6.30 -21.32 29.43
C ASN A 2 -6.91 -20.86 28.10
N LEU A 3 -7.59 -19.72 28.10
CA LEU A 3 -7.77 -18.97 26.87
C LEU A 3 -6.38 -18.43 26.57
N GLY A 4 -5.59 -19.21 25.84
CA GLY A 4 -4.25 -18.83 25.47
C GLY A 4 -4.36 -17.79 24.38
N TYR A 5 -4.03 -16.55 24.71
CA TYR A 5 -3.89 -15.46 23.76
C TYR A 5 -2.57 -14.77 24.02
N LYS A 6 -1.88 -14.41 22.95
CA LYS A 6 -0.71 -13.53 23.02
C LYS A 6 -1.21 -12.10 22.98
N ILE A 7 -0.52 -11.20 23.68
CA ILE A 7 -0.87 -9.78 23.69
C ILE A 7 0.26 -9.01 23.00
N VAL A 8 -0.11 -8.13 22.06
CA VAL A 8 0.80 -7.17 21.43
C VAL A 8 0.31 -5.77 21.75
N ASN A 9 1.25 -4.88 22.08
CA ASN A 9 0.95 -3.46 22.24
C ASN A 9 0.94 -2.79 20.87
N ASP A 10 -0.15 -2.10 20.57
CA ASP A 10 -0.29 -1.20 19.42
C ASP A 10 -0.64 0.21 19.95
N PRO A 11 0.06 1.27 19.50
CA PRO A 11 -0.14 2.62 20.03
C PRO A 11 -1.50 3.23 19.66
N ILE A 12 -2.23 2.66 18.70
CA ILE A 12 -3.52 3.15 18.21
C ILE A 12 -4.65 2.38 18.90
N TYR A 13 -4.55 1.06 18.96
CA TYR A 13 -5.61 0.19 19.48
C TYR A 13 -5.38 -0.31 20.91
N GLY A 14 -4.24 0.00 21.51
CA GLY A 14 -3.87 -0.45 22.85
C GLY A 14 -3.41 -1.91 22.83
N LEU A 15 -4.06 -2.75 23.64
CA LEU A 15 -3.72 -4.17 23.73
C LEU A 15 -4.48 -4.97 22.67
N ILE A 16 -3.75 -5.52 21.71
CA ILE A 16 -4.30 -6.42 20.69
C ILE A 16 -4.11 -7.87 21.17
N GLU A 17 -5.23 -8.57 21.33
CA GLU A 17 -5.26 -10.00 21.61
C GLU A 17 -5.09 -10.80 20.33
N ILE A 18 -4.12 -11.71 20.31
CA ILE A 18 -3.85 -12.64 19.22
C ILE A 18 -4.31 -14.03 19.66
N PRO A 19 -5.32 -14.62 19.00
CA PRO A 19 -5.74 -15.99 19.29
C PRO A 19 -4.61 -16.99 19.09
N GLU A 20 -4.45 -17.93 20.03
CA GLU A 20 -3.58 -19.10 19.82
C GLU A 20 -4.10 -19.99 18.66
N GLY A 21 -3.17 -20.74 18.07
CA GLY A 21 -3.42 -21.65 16.94
C GLY A 21 -2.96 -21.03 15.62
N ILE A 22 -3.70 -21.30 14.55
CA ILE A 22 -3.28 -20.95 13.19
C ILE A 22 -2.97 -19.45 13.01
N ILE A 23 -3.72 -18.55 13.66
CA ILE A 23 -3.46 -17.09 13.57
C ILE A 23 -2.11 -16.74 14.20
N SER A 24 -1.82 -17.23 15.42
CA SER A 24 -0.52 -16.99 16.04
C SER A 24 0.64 -17.62 15.26
N ASP A 25 0.42 -18.82 14.71
CA ASP A 25 1.44 -19.54 13.95
C ASP A 25 1.76 -18.82 12.63
N LEU A 26 0.75 -18.27 11.97
CA LEU A 26 0.91 -17.44 10.78
C LEU A 26 1.67 -16.15 11.09
N ILE A 27 1.39 -15.51 12.23
CA ILE A 27 2.12 -14.31 12.64
C ILE A 27 3.58 -14.63 12.89
N GLU A 28 3.90 -15.77 13.50
CA GLU A 28 5.28 -16.19 13.76
C GLU A 28 6.01 -16.70 12.51
N HIS A 29 5.28 -17.03 11.44
CA HIS A 29 5.87 -17.53 10.21
C HIS A 29 6.81 -16.50 9.56
N PRO A 30 7.98 -16.94 9.04
CA PRO A 30 8.96 -16.04 8.42
C PRO A 30 8.41 -15.11 7.33
N TYR A 31 7.48 -15.59 6.51
CA TYR A 31 6.82 -14.77 5.48
C TYR A 31 6.10 -13.56 6.09
N PHE A 32 5.41 -13.74 7.22
CA PHE A 32 4.73 -12.62 7.88
C PHE A 32 5.71 -11.71 8.61
N GLN A 33 6.76 -12.28 9.21
CA GLN A 33 7.81 -11.50 9.87
C GLN A 33 8.61 -10.58 8.92
N LEU A 34 8.61 -10.86 7.61
CA LEU A 34 9.17 -9.98 6.59
C LEU A 34 8.55 -8.57 6.64
N LEU A 35 7.23 -8.49 6.88
CA LEU A 35 6.48 -7.24 6.89
C LEU A 35 6.96 -6.24 7.95
N ARG A 36 7.78 -6.68 8.93
CA ARG A 36 8.44 -5.79 9.90
C ARG A 36 9.49 -4.89 9.26
N ARG A 37 10.05 -5.32 8.12
CA ARG A 37 11.15 -4.65 7.40
C ARG A 37 10.67 -4.00 6.09
N ILE A 38 9.35 -3.90 5.91
CA ILE A 38 8.71 -3.22 4.79
C ILE A 38 7.85 -2.09 5.35
N THR A 39 8.25 -0.85 5.09
CA THR A 39 7.53 0.35 5.50
C THR A 39 6.15 0.43 4.84
N GLN A 40 5.16 0.94 5.58
CA GLN A 40 3.78 1.09 5.07
C GLN A 40 3.72 2.16 3.96
N LEU A 41 4.38 3.29 4.20
CA LEU A 41 4.29 4.49 3.37
C LEU A 41 5.59 4.80 2.60
N GLY A 42 6.48 3.82 2.46
CA GLY A 42 7.75 3.97 1.73
C GLY A 42 8.56 5.17 2.19
N LEU A 43 8.87 6.08 1.25
CA LEU A 43 9.67 7.28 1.50
C LEU A 43 8.88 8.46 2.09
N THR A 44 7.63 8.26 2.53
CA THR A 44 6.81 9.33 3.12
C THR A 44 7.45 9.97 4.35
N HIS A 45 8.31 9.24 5.06
CA HIS A 45 9.09 9.76 6.19
C HIS A 45 10.02 10.92 5.83
N TYR A 46 10.31 11.14 4.55
CA TYR A 46 11.05 12.32 4.07
C TYR A 46 10.25 13.61 4.28
N VAL A 47 8.93 13.54 4.30
CA VAL A 47 8.03 14.68 4.55
C VAL A 47 7.48 14.64 5.96
N TYR A 48 7.12 13.45 6.44
CA TYR A 48 6.51 13.22 7.74
C TYR A 48 7.41 12.31 8.58
N PRO A 49 8.38 12.84 9.36
CA PRO A 49 9.39 12.02 10.03
C PRO A 49 8.84 10.91 10.94
N GLY A 50 7.59 11.04 11.42
CA GLY A 50 6.93 10.01 12.22
C GLY A 50 6.39 8.81 11.42
N ALA A 51 6.26 8.91 10.08
CA ALA A 51 5.72 7.88 9.19
C ALA A 51 6.67 6.70 9.00
N THR A 52 6.95 5.99 10.10
CA THR A 52 7.95 4.93 10.24
C THR A 52 7.33 3.57 10.52
N HIS A 53 6.00 3.48 10.55
CA HIS A 53 5.28 2.23 10.70
C HIS A 53 5.46 1.33 9.48
N ASN A 54 5.31 0.03 9.71
CA ASN A 54 5.53 -1.02 8.73
C ASN A 54 4.23 -1.80 8.48
N ARG A 55 4.27 -2.64 7.44
CA ARG A 55 3.12 -3.47 7.06
C ARG A 55 2.72 -4.46 8.14
N PHE A 56 3.68 -4.91 8.96
CA PHE A 56 3.36 -5.77 10.11
C PHE A 56 2.41 -5.09 11.08
N HIS A 57 2.64 -3.81 11.43
CA HIS A 57 1.73 -3.06 12.30
C HIS A 57 0.33 -2.96 11.68
N HIS A 58 0.27 -2.66 10.38
CA HIS A 58 -0.97 -2.55 9.63
C HIS A 58 -1.76 -3.86 9.61
N SER A 59 -1.13 -4.98 9.23
CA SER A 59 -1.79 -6.28 9.16
C SER A 59 -2.34 -6.74 10.52
N ILE A 60 -1.62 -6.49 11.61
CA ILE A 60 -2.08 -6.80 12.98
C ILE A 60 -3.26 -5.91 13.39
N GLY A 61 -3.23 -4.62 13.04
CA GLY A 61 -4.33 -3.72 13.35
C GLY A 61 -5.59 -4.00 12.50
N ALA A 62 -5.44 -4.29 11.21
CA ALA A 62 -6.55 -4.71 10.35
C ALA A 62 -7.19 -6.04 10.83
N MET A 63 -6.36 -7.00 11.28
CA MET A 63 -6.82 -8.21 11.96
C MET A 63 -7.64 -7.88 13.21
N HIS A 64 -7.14 -6.98 14.07
CA HIS A 64 -7.84 -6.54 15.27
C HIS A 64 -9.22 -5.93 14.96
N LEU A 65 -9.27 -4.99 14.02
CA LEU A 65 -10.52 -4.36 13.59
C LEU A 65 -11.50 -5.39 12.99
N THR A 66 -11.00 -6.39 12.26
CA THR A 66 -11.83 -7.47 11.70
C THR A 66 -12.45 -8.34 12.79
N MET A 67 -11.69 -8.71 13.83
CA MET A 67 -12.24 -9.44 14.97
C MET A 67 -13.32 -8.61 15.68
N GLN A 68 -13.12 -7.30 15.86
CA GLN A 68 -14.13 -6.41 16.41
C GLN A 68 -15.38 -6.29 15.53
N ALA A 69 -15.20 -6.21 14.21
CA ALA A 69 -16.29 -6.18 13.23
C ALA A 69 -17.12 -7.46 13.30
N VAL A 70 -16.48 -8.63 13.26
CA VAL A 70 -17.13 -9.94 13.40
C VAL A 70 -17.92 -10.03 14.70
N ASN A 71 -17.34 -9.63 15.83
CA ASN A 71 -18.03 -9.64 17.12
C ASN A 71 -19.25 -8.71 17.12
N THR A 72 -19.14 -7.55 16.49
CA THR A 72 -20.25 -6.60 16.37
C THR A 72 -21.37 -7.17 15.50
N LEU A 73 -21.05 -7.79 14.36
CA LEU A 73 -22.02 -8.41 13.47
C LEU A 73 -22.72 -9.60 14.13
N LYS A 74 -21.97 -10.49 14.81
CA LYS A 74 -22.53 -11.59 15.61
C LYS A 74 -23.49 -11.07 16.68
N GLY A 75 -23.11 -10.00 17.39
CA GLY A 75 -23.95 -9.34 18.40
C GLY A 75 -25.26 -8.76 17.84
N LYS A 76 -25.33 -8.51 16.52
CA LYS A 76 -26.54 -8.06 15.81
C LYS A 76 -27.33 -9.20 15.17
N GLY A 77 -26.96 -10.45 15.44
CA GLY A 77 -27.64 -11.63 14.92
C GLY A 77 -27.24 -12.00 13.49
N VAL A 78 -26.14 -11.46 12.96
CA VAL A 78 -25.58 -11.94 11.69
C VAL A 78 -24.95 -13.31 11.93
N ASP A 79 -25.37 -14.30 11.15
CA ASP A 79 -24.84 -15.65 11.22
C ASP A 79 -23.40 -15.69 10.68
N ILE A 80 -22.44 -15.87 11.58
CA ILE A 80 -21.03 -16.06 11.27
C ILE A 80 -20.53 -17.22 12.14
N THR A 81 -20.06 -18.31 11.53
CA THR A 81 -19.56 -19.47 12.28
C THR A 81 -18.22 -19.16 12.95
N LYS A 82 -17.64 -20.13 13.68
CA LYS A 82 -16.30 -19.96 14.23
C LYS A 82 -15.25 -20.03 13.11
N GLU A 83 -15.47 -20.94 12.16
CA GLU A 83 -14.60 -21.20 11.01
C GLU A 83 -14.61 -19.99 10.06
N GLU A 84 -15.78 -19.39 9.79
CA GLU A 84 -15.87 -18.16 8.98
C GLU A 84 -15.17 -16.97 9.65
N ALA A 85 -15.30 -16.84 10.97
CA ALA A 85 -14.64 -15.80 11.74
C ALA A 85 -13.11 -15.93 11.72
N GLU A 86 -12.60 -17.16 11.90
CA GLU A 86 -11.16 -17.44 11.79
C GLU A 86 -10.67 -17.20 10.37
N ALA A 87 -11.40 -17.67 9.35
CA ALA A 87 -11.01 -17.53 7.96
C ALA A 87 -10.98 -16.08 7.47
N VAL A 88 -11.97 -15.24 7.82
CA VAL A 88 -11.93 -13.82 7.45
C VAL A 88 -10.81 -13.08 8.20
N THR A 89 -10.50 -13.50 9.43
CA THR A 89 -9.38 -12.94 10.22
C THR A 89 -8.03 -13.32 9.61
N ILE A 90 -7.87 -14.55 9.10
CA ILE A 90 -6.69 -14.97 8.34
C ILE A 90 -6.61 -14.21 7.01
N ALA A 91 -7.72 -14.05 6.29
CA ALA A 91 -7.74 -13.37 5.01
C ALA A 91 -7.28 -11.91 5.12
N ILE A 92 -7.75 -11.16 6.12
CA ILE A 92 -7.25 -9.81 6.38
C ILE A 92 -5.82 -9.80 6.94
N LEU A 93 -5.43 -10.79 7.75
CA LEU A 93 -4.07 -10.83 8.28
C LEU A 93 -3.05 -10.93 7.14
N LEU A 94 -3.36 -11.73 6.12
CA LEU A 94 -2.43 -12.04 5.02
C LEU A 94 -2.65 -11.19 3.75
N HIS A 95 -3.59 -10.24 3.74
CA HIS A 95 -3.95 -9.50 2.52
C HIS A 95 -2.74 -8.78 1.89
N ASP A 96 -1.87 -8.26 2.74
CA ASP A 96 -0.70 -7.44 2.39
C ASP A 96 0.61 -8.23 2.25
N LEU A 97 0.55 -9.57 2.32
CA LEU A 97 1.73 -10.43 2.38
C LEU A 97 2.61 -10.37 1.11
N GLY A 98 1.99 -10.05 -0.04
CA GLY A 98 2.65 -9.95 -1.34
C GLY A 98 3.31 -8.61 -1.62
N HIS A 99 3.34 -7.68 -0.66
CA HIS A 99 4.04 -6.42 -0.84
C HIS A 99 5.56 -6.57 -0.69
N GLY A 100 6.29 -6.04 -1.68
CA GLY A 100 7.75 -5.90 -1.65
C GLY A 100 8.21 -4.54 -1.11
N PRO A 101 9.53 -4.29 -1.08
CA PRO A 101 10.09 -3.07 -0.51
C PRO A 101 9.64 -1.81 -1.23
N PHE A 102 9.33 -0.77 -0.47
CA PHE A 102 8.76 0.50 -0.97
C PHE A 102 7.49 0.35 -1.85
N SER A 103 6.95 -0.87 -1.95
CA SER A 103 5.71 -1.30 -2.58
C SER A 103 5.27 -0.45 -3.77
N HIS A 104 4.27 0.42 -3.65
CA HIS A 104 3.72 1.18 -4.79
C HIS A 104 4.76 1.98 -5.59
N SER A 105 5.85 2.45 -4.95
CA SER A 105 6.94 3.10 -5.69
C SER A 105 7.70 2.11 -6.56
N LEU A 106 7.90 0.88 -6.12
CA LEU A 106 8.75 -0.09 -6.80
C LEU A 106 8.02 -1.27 -7.44
N GLU A 107 6.70 -1.37 -7.30
CA GLU A 107 5.86 -2.44 -7.85
C GLU A 107 6.19 -2.63 -9.34
N HIS A 108 5.95 -1.64 -10.19
CA HIS A 108 6.26 -1.76 -11.63
C HIS A 108 7.73 -1.62 -12.02
N SER A 109 8.65 -1.39 -11.06
CA SER A 109 10.07 -1.18 -11.35
C SER A 109 10.97 -2.32 -10.90
N LEU A 110 10.59 -3.09 -9.88
CA LEU A 110 11.29 -4.28 -9.42
C LEU A 110 10.63 -5.56 -9.95
N VAL A 111 9.31 -5.68 -9.82
CA VAL A 111 8.57 -6.89 -10.18
C VAL A 111 7.25 -6.47 -10.81
N ASP A 112 7.12 -6.56 -12.13
CA ASP A 112 5.88 -6.14 -12.85
C ASP A 112 4.73 -7.15 -12.66
N ILE A 113 4.43 -7.45 -11.40
CA ILE A 113 3.45 -8.40 -10.91
C ILE A 113 2.70 -7.69 -9.79
N ASN A 114 1.37 -7.72 -9.88
CA ASN A 114 0.50 -7.16 -8.84
C ASN A 114 0.75 -7.88 -7.50
N HIS A 115 0.99 -7.11 -6.42
CA HIS A 115 1.16 -7.63 -5.07
C HIS A 115 0.03 -8.57 -4.64
N GLU A 116 -1.23 -8.34 -5.07
CA GLU A 116 -2.35 -9.25 -4.78
C GLU A 116 -2.12 -10.67 -5.30
N ALA A 117 -1.52 -10.81 -6.50
CA ALA A 117 -1.18 -12.12 -7.05
C ALA A 117 -0.10 -12.82 -6.22
N ILE A 118 0.89 -12.06 -5.74
CA ILE A 118 1.94 -12.58 -4.86
C ILE A 118 1.35 -12.97 -3.49
N SER A 119 0.44 -12.16 -2.93
CA SER A 119 -0.29 -12.49 -1.69
C SER A 119 -1.02 -13.83 -1.82
N ILE A 120 -1.74 -14.04 -2.94
CA ILE A 120 -2.44 -15.31 -3.21
C ILE A 120 -1.46 -16.49 -3.23
N LEU A 121 -0.35 -16.38 -3.95
CA LEU A 121 0.63 -17.47 -4.04
C LEU A 121 1.28 -17.78 -2.69
N LEU A 122 1.59 -16.75 -1.90
CA LEU A 122 2.12 -16.92 -0.55
C LEU A 122 1.08 -17.56 0.38
N MET A 123 -0.18 -17.14 0.30
CA MET A 123 -1.28 -17.77 1.04
C MET A 123 -1.47 -19.23 0.64
N GLU A 124 -1.37 -19.58 -0.65
CA GLU A 124 -1.44 -20.97 -1.13
C GLU A 124 -0.27 -21.81 -0.61
N ARG A 125 0.94 -21.26 -0.51
CA ARG A 125 2.08 -21.94 0.12
C ARG A 125 1.87 -22.16 1.60
N LEU A 126 1.45 -21.13 2.32
CA LEU A 126 1.11 -21.24 3.74
C LEU A 126 0.03 -22.31 3.92
N ASN A 127 -0.98 -22.33 3.05
CA ASN A 127 -2.03 -23.34 3.12
C ASN A 127 -1.48 -24.77 2.96
N LYS A 128 -0.52 -25.00 2.06
CA LYS A 128 0.19 -26.29 1.95
C LYS A 128 0.97 -26.62 3.22
N ILE A 129 1.70 -25.66 3.79
CA ILE A 129 2.49 -25.82 5.04
C ILE A 129 1.59 -26.18 6.21
N PHE A 130 0.44 -25.51 6.33
CA PHE A 130 -0.52 -25.68 7.42
C PHE A 130 -1.60 -26.73 7.11
N GLY A 131 -1.42 -27.56 6.09
CA GLY A 131 -2.27 -28.72 5.82
C GLY A 131 -3.73 -28.41 5.48
N GLY A 132 -3.99 -27.34 4.71
CA GLY A 132 -5.33 -26.97 4.25
C GLY A 132 -6.12 -26.02 5.16
N GLN A 133 -5.55 -25.61 6.29
CA GLN A 133 -6.25 -24.75 7.27
C GLN A 133 -6.62 -23.35 6.75
N LEU A 134 -6.06 -22.91 5.61
CA LEU A 134 -6.35 -21.60 4.99
C LEU A 134 -7.34 -21.70 3.82
N ASP A 135 -7.89 -22.89 3.51
CA ASP A 135 -8.79 -23.09 2.36
C ASP A 135 -9.97 -22.11 2.33
N LEU A 136 -10.63 -21.93 3.48
CA LEU A 136 -11.76 -21.00 3.59
C LEU A 136 -11.31 -19.54 3.50
N ALA A 137 -10.15 -19.20 4.08
CA ALA A 137 -9.59 -17.86 4.01
C ALA A 137 -9.25 -17.46 2.56
N LEU A 138 -8.67 -18.40 1.79
CA LEU A 138 -8.41 -18.23 0.35
C LEU A 138 -9.70 -18.04 -0.45
N GLN A 139 -10.76 -18.80 -0.14
CA GLN A 139 -12.06 -18.63 -0.80
C GLN A 139 -12.68 -17.26 -0.51
N ILE A 140 -12.57 -16.77 0.73
CA ILE A 140 -13.03 -15.42 1.10
C ILE A 140 -12.19 -14.38 0.37
N PHE A 141 -10.86 -14.47 0.43
CA PHE A 141 -9.91 -13.53 -0.17
C PHE A 141 -10.11 -13.39 -1.68
N LYS A 142 -10.33 -14.50 -2.40
CA LYS A 142 -10.59 -14.53 -3.85
C LYS A 142 -12.03 -14.16 -4.22
N ASN A 143 -12.86 -13.77 -3.26
CA ASN A 143 -14.29 -13.50 -3.43
C ASN A 143 -15.07 -14.70 -4.04
N GLN A 144 -14.67 -15.92 -3.70
CA GLN A 144 -15.27 -17.17 -4.18
C GLN A 144 -16.21 -17.82 -3.15
N TYR A 145 -16.25 -17.30 -1.93
CA TYR A 145 -17.16 -17.78 -0.88
C TYR A 145 -18.60 -17.25 -1.03
N PRO A 146 -19.67 -17.97 -0.61
CA PRO A 146 -21.06 -17.54 -0.76
C PRO A 146 -21.45 -16.28 0.03
N LYS A 147 -20.98 -16.12 1.28
CA LYS A 147 -21.26 -14.93 2.10
C LYS A 147 -20.36 -13.76 1.70
N LYS A 148 -20.80 -12.91 0.77
CA LYS A 148 -20.01 -11.83 0.17
C LYS A 148 -19.65 -10.72 1.15
N PHE A 149 -20.44 -10.51 2.20
CA PHE A 149 -20.08 -9.52 3.22
C PHE A 149 -18.76 -9.85 3.93
N LEU A 150 -18.35 -11.13 4.00
CA LEU A 150 -17.05 -11.51 4.58
C LEU A 150 -15.88 -11.02 3.72
N TYR A 151 -15.98 -11.14 2.40
CA TYR A 151 -15.01 -10.54 1.48
C TYR A 151 -14.99 -9.02 1.61
N GLN A 152 -16.15 -8.38 1.79
CA GLN A 152 -16.24 -6.92 1.95
C GLN A 152 -15.58 -6.38 3.23
N LEU A 153 -15.38 -7.22 4.25
CA LEU A 153 -14.57 -6.87 5.43
C LEU A 153 -13.07 -6.81 5.09
N VAL A 154 -12.64 -7.56 4.08
CA VAL A 154 -11.24 -7.61 3.62
C VAL A 154 -10.98 -6.57 2.53
N SER A 155 -11.89 -6.45 1.56
CA SER A 155 -11.78 -5.53 0.42
C SER A 155 -13.14 -4.94 0.06
N GLY A 156 -13.26 -3.62 0.20
CA GLY A 156 -14.50 -2.86 0.00
C GLY A 156 -14.35 -1.37 0.31
N GLN A 157 -15.45 -0.60 0.36
CA GLN A 157 -15.36 0.82 0.74
C GLN A 157 -15.17 1.05 2.25
N LEU A 158 -15.54 0.06 3.06
CA LEU A 158 -15.48 0.06 4.52
C LEU A 158 -14.77 -1.20 5.01
N ASP A 159 -13.79 -1.67 4.25
CA ASP A 159 -12.92 -2.77 4.66
C ASP A 159 -12.06 -2.37 5.87
N MET A 160 -11.56 -3.40 6.55
CA MET A 160 -10.75 -3.22 7.76
C MET A 160 -9.32 -2.78 7.42
N ASP A 161 -8.87 -3.05 6.19
CA ASP A 161 -7.66 -2.48 5.58
C ASP A 161 -7.70 -0.94 5.64
N ARG A 162 -8.69 -0.31 4.98
CA ARG A 162 -8.82 1.16 4.95
C ARG A 162 -9.06 1.77 6.32
N MET A 163 -9.81 1.08 7.18
CA MET A 163 -10.02 1.57 8.53
C MET A 163 -8.71 1.59 9.34
N ASP A 164 -7.84 0.58 9.18
CA ASP A 164 -6.53 0.59 9.80
C ASP A 164 -5.64 1.67 9.19
N TYR A 165 -5.35 1.60 7.88
CA TYR A 165 -4.32 2.46 7.33
C TYR A 165 -4.68 3.93 7.42
N LEU A 166 -5.96 4.34 7.27
CA LEU A 166 -6.32 5.76 7.41
C LEU A 166 -6.05 6.26 8.84
N THR A 167 -6.43 5.46 9.84
CA THR A 167 -6.19 5.77 11.25
C THR A 167 -4.69 5.79 11.55
N ARG A 168 -3.97 4.77 11.09
CA ARG A 168 -2.55 4.56 11.36
C ARG A 168 -1.66 5.56 10.66
N ASP A 169 -1.89 5.79 9.38
CA ASP A 169 -1.17 6.80 8.61
C ASP A 169 -1.40 8.18 9.20
N SER A 170 -2.64 8.54 9.57
CA SER A 170 -2.95 9.80 10.25
C SER A 170 -2.18 9.92 11.57
N PHE A 171 -2.18 8.88 12.39
CA PHE A 171 -1.47 8.83 13.66
C PHE A 171 0.05 9.05 13.50
N PHE A 172 0.70 8.27 12.65
CA PHE A 172 2.16 8.31 12.48
C PHE A 172 2.65 9.52 11.67
N THR A 173 1.83 10.05 10.75
CA THR A 173 2.18 11.29 10.03
C THR A 173 1.92 12.55 10.85
N GLY A 174 1.03 12.47 11.86
CA GLY A 174 0.57 13.61 12.63
C GLY A 174 -0.50 14.45 11.91
N VAL A 175 -0.99 14.01 10.75
CA VAL A 175 -2.07 14.68 10.00
C VAL A 175 -3.41 14.35 10.68
N GLN A 176 -3.81 15.19 11.63
CA GLN A 176 -4.99 14.97 12.48
C GLN A 176 -6.31 14.96 11.70
N GLU A 177 -6.36 15.70 10.58
CA GLU A 177 -7.54 15.76 9.71
C GLU A 177 -7.82 14.44 8.98
N GLY A 178 -6.86 13.51 9.01
CA GLY A 178 -7.02 12.14 8.51
C GLY A 178 -7.65 11.17 9.50
N ASN A 179 -7.89 11.59 10.75
CA ASN A 179 -8.39 10.69 11.79
C ASN A 179 -9.86 10.31 11.54
N ILE A 180 -10.14 9.01 11.65
CA ILE A 180 -11.49 8.46 11.46
C ILE A 180 -12.05 7.94 12.78
N GLY A 181 -13.36 8.11 12.98
CA GLY A 181 -14.07 7.50 14.12
C GLY A 181 -14.32 6.01 13.91
N TYR A 182 -13.26 5.21 13.77
CA TYR A 182 -13.34 3.78 13.46
C TYR A 182 -14.20 3.01 14.46
N ASP A 183 -14.07 3.28 15.77
CA ASP A 183 -14.87 2.63 16.82
C ASP A 183 -16.37 2.79 16.57
N ARG A 184 -16.80 4.00 16.22
CA ARG A 184 -18.20 4.28 15.95
C ARG A 184 -18.65 3.63 14.64
N LEU A 185 -17.81 3.64 13.60
CA LEU A 185 -18.11 2.95 12.33
C LEU A 185 -18.31 1.45 12.55
N LEU A 186 -17.40 0.80 13.28
CA LEU A 186 -17.49 -0.62 13.62
C LEU A 186 -18.80 -0.92 14.37
N LYS A 187 -19.14 -0.14 15.40
CA LYS A 187 -20.40 -0.33 16.14
C LYS A 187 -21.65 -0.14 15.28
N MET A 188 -21.60 0.67 14.24
CA MET A 188 -22.71 0.90 13.32
C MET A 188 -22.75 -0.07 12.14
N LEU A 189 -21.73 -0.91 11.96
CA LEU A 189 -21.65 -1.92 10.90
C LEU A 189 -22.73 -2.99 11.07
N ASN A 190 -23.37 -3.38 9.96
CA ASN A 190 -24.37 -4.44 9.90
C ASN A 190 -24.35 -5.13 8.53
N VAL A 191 -25.14 -6.18 8.35
CA VAL A 191 -25.33 -6.87 7.07
C VAL A 191 -26.80 -6.81 6.66
N HIS A 192 -27.05 -6.48 5.40
CA HIS A 192 -28.37 -6.55 4.79
C HIS A 192 -28.24 -7.13 3.38
N GLU A 193 -28.99 -8.19 3.08
CA GLU A 193 -28.94 -8.88 1.78
C GLU A 193 -27.50 -9.20 1.32
N ASP A 194 -26.72 -9.79 2.23
CA ASP A 194 -25.31 -10.21 2.01
C ASP A 194 -24.34 -9.06 1.67
N LYS A 195 -24.70 -7.82 2.03
CA LYS A 195 -23.85 -6.63 1.87
C LYS A 195 -23.61 -5.94 3.20
N LEU A 196 -22.40 -5.43 3.40
CA LEU A 196 -22.08 -4.53 4.48
C LEU A 196 -22.85 -3.23 4.33
N VAL A 197 -23.48 -2.82 5.42
CA VAL A 197 -24.23 -1.57 5.54
C VAL A 197 -23.86 -0.88 6.85
N ILE A 198 -24.06 0.43 6.90
CA ILE A 198 -23.95 1.22 8.12
C ILE A 198 -25.35 1.61 8.58
N GLU A 199 -25.68 1.37 9.85
CA GLU A 199 -26.93 1.88 10.43
C GLU A 199 -27.00 3.40 10.32
N PHE A 200 -28.21 3.94 10.08
CA PHE A 200 -28.43 5.38 9.87
C PHE A 200 -27.78 6.29 10.93
N LYS A 201 -27.67 5.84 12.19
CA LYS A 201 -27.01 6.58 13.28
C LYS A 201 -25.50 6.83 13.05
N GLY A 202 -24.88 6.09 12.15
CA GLY A 202 -23.48 6.19 11.75
C GLY A 202 -23.22 7.13 10.57
N ILE A 203 -24.24 7.82 10.05
CA ILE A 203 -24.11 8.63 8.83
C ILE A 203 -22.98 9.67 8.91
N TYR A 204 -22.89 10.42 10.01
CA TYR A 204 -21.83 11.41 10.20
C TYR A 204 -20.43 10.79 10.35
N SER A 205 -20.34 9.55 10.84
CA SER A 205 -19.07 8.83 10.89
C SER A 205 -18.60 8.43 9.49
N VAL A 206 -19.55 8.08 8.60
CA VAL A 206 -19.27 7.82 7.19
C VAL A 206 -18.84 9.09 6.47
N GLU A 207 -19.52 10.21 6.71
CA GLU A 207 -19.12 11.51 6.14
C GLU A 207 -17.71 11.91 6.58
N ASN A 208 -17.41 11.80 7.88
CA ASN A 208 -16.07 12.05 8.39
C ASN A 208 -15.03 11.13 7.74
N PHE A 209 -15.33 9.83 7.62
CA PHE A 209 -14.45 8.86 6.94
C PHE A 209 -14.13 9.27 5.50
N LEU A 210 -15.13 9.67 4.72
CA LEU A 210 -14.93 10.08 3.33
C LEU A 210 -14.10 11.38 3.23
N ILE A 211 -14.33 12.34 4.13
CA ILE A 211 -13.57 13.60 4.20
C ILE A 211 -12.11 13.32 4.59
N ALA A 212 -11.90 12.57 5.67
CA ALA A 212 -10.59 12.19 6.16
C ALA A 212 -9.78 11.44 5.08
N ARG A 213 -10.39 10.46 4.42
CA ARG A 213 -9.79 9.76 3.27
C ARG A 213 -9.34 10.75 2.19
N ARG A 214 -10.20 11.68 1.77
CA ARG A 214 -9.85 12.68 0.76
C ARG A 214 -8.67 13.55 1.20
N LEU A 215 -8.64 13.96 2.47
CA LEU A 215 -7.55 14.79 3.01
C LEU A 215 -6.24 14.01 3.06
N MET A 216 -6.25 12.75 3.51
CA MET A 216 -5.07 11.88 3.52
C MET A 216 -4.48 11.69 2.12
N TYR A 217 -5.32 11.49 1.10
CA TYR A 217 -4.84 11.40 -0.28
C TYR A 217 -4.07 12.65 -0.74
N TRP A 218 -4.55 13.85 -0.44
CA TRP A 218 -3.88 15.07 -0.91
C TRP A 218 -2.73 15.51 -0.04
N GLN A 219 -2.88 15.36 1.27
CA GLN A 219 -1.88 15.84 2.22
C GLN A 219 -0.73 14.86 2.35
N VAL A 220 -0.99 13.54 2.34
CA VAL A 220 0.04 12.52 2.57
C VAL A 220 0.40 11.81 1.27
N TYR A 221 -0.52 11.03 0.69
CA TYR A 221 -0.18 10.09 -0.39
C TYR A 221 0.29 10.79 -1.67
N LEU A 222 -0.36 11.90 -2.04
CA LEU A 222 -0.03 12.71 -3.22
C LEU A 222 0.73 14.00 -2.87
N HIS A 223 1.38 14.04 -1.70
CA HIS A 223 2.22 15.17 -1.37
C HIS A 223 3.37 15.26 -2.38
N LYS A 224 3.57 16.44 -2.99
CA LYS A 224 4.53 16.63 -4.08
C LYS A 224 5.95 16.11 -3.79
N ASN A 225 6.42 16.27 -2.56
CA ASN A 225 7.76 15.78 -2.16
C ASN A 225 7.79 14.27 -1.91
N VAL A 226 6.67 13.65 -1.54
CA VAL A 226 6.55 12.18 -1.44
C VAL A 226 6.59 11.57 -2.84
N ILE A 227 5.81 12.13 -3.77
CA ILE A 227 5.86 11.76 -5.20
C ILE A 227 7.30 11.88 -5.71
N CYS A 228 7.94 13.03 -5.49
CA CYS A 228 9.32 13.27 -5.94
C CYS A 228 10.32 12.24 -5.38
N ALA A 229 10.23 11.91 -4.09
CA ALA A 229 11.10 10.92 -3.48
C ALA A 229 10.86 9.51 -4.06
N GLY A 230 9.60 9.12 -4.25
CA GLY A 230 9.23 7.86 -4.91
C GLY A 230 9.73 7.76 -6.35
N GLU A 231 9.57 8.84 -7.12
CA GLU A 231 10.08 8.93 -8.49
C GLU A 231 11.60 8.85 -8.57
N MET A 232 12.32 9.51 -7.66
CA MET A 232 13.78 9.36 -7.58
C MET A 232 14.18 7.92 -7.31
N LEU A 233 13.48 7.24 -6.39
CA LEU A 233 13.72 5.83 -6.09
C LEU A 233 13.47 4.93 -7.31
N ILE A 234 12.38 5.17 -8.05
CA ILE A 234 12.08 4.49 -9.32
C ILE A 234 13.24 4.64 -10.30
N GLN A 235 13.73 5.87 -10.50
CA GLN A 235 14.81 6.12 -11.44
C GLN A 235 16.14 5.47 -11.01
N ILE A 236 16.44 5.43 -9.72
CA ILE A 236 17.62 4.71 -9.19
C ILE A 236 17.53 3.22 -9.55
N ILE A 237 16.39 2.58 -9.28
CA ILE A 237 16.20 1.15 -9.53
C ILE A 237 16.19 0.84 -11.02
N ARG A 238 15.56 1.68 -11.85
CA ARG A 238 15.59 1.54 -13.31
C ARG A 238 17.01 1.67 -13.87
N ARG A 239 17.78 2.66 -13.41
CA ARG A 239 19.18 2.81 -13.83
C ARG A 239 20.03 1.62 -13.39
N ALA A 240 19.82 1.11 -12.18
CA ALA A 240 20.50 -0.07 -11.68
C ALA A 240 20.18 -1.32 -12.53
N ARG A 241 18.91 -1.52 -12.90
CA ARG A 241 18.47 -2.57 -13.85
C ARG A 241 19.18 -2.45 -15.20
N ASP A 242 19.16 -1.27 -15.81
CA ASP A 242 19.82 -1.03 -17.10
C ASP A 242 21.31 -1.39 -17.06
N LEU A 243 22.00 -1.00 -15.99
CA LEU A 243 23.42 -1.30 -15.80
C LEU A 243 23.65 -2.81 -15.60
N CYS A 244 22.86 -3.47 -14.76
CA CYS A 244 22.94 -4.93 -14.59
C CYS A 244 22.72 -5.68 -15.92
N GLN A 245 21.71 -5.28 -16.70
CA GLN A 245 21.41 -5.90 -18.00
C GLN A 245 22.49 -5.62 -19.06
N LYS A 246 23.21 -4.49 -18.93
CA LYS A 246 24.41 -4.18 -19.74
C LYS A 246 25.68 -4.92 -19.25
N GLY A 247 25.57 -5.75 -18.21
CA GLY A 247 26.68 -6.53 -17.66
C GLY A 247 27.60 -5.75 -16.72
N VAL A 248 27.17 -4.59 -16.24
CA VAL A 248 27.90 -3.81 -15.22
C VAL A 248 27.67 -4.46 -13.86
N GLU A 249 28.76 -4.81 -13.17
CA GLU A 249 28.68 -5.33 -11.81
C GLU A 249 28.31 -4.22 -10.82
N LEU A 250 27.22 -4.43 -10.08
CA LEU A 250 26.75 -3.51 -9.05
C LEU A 250 26.92 -4.14 -7.65
N PRO A 251 27.28 -3.33 -6.62
CA PRO A 251 27.43 -3.80 -5.24
C PRO A 251 26.07 -3.99 -4.54
N ILE A 252 25.30 -4.98 -4.99
CA ILE A 252 23.94 -5.28 -4.51
C ILE A 252 23.84 -6.69 -3.93
N SER A 253 22.79 -6.96 -3.14
CA SER A 253 22.51 -8.30 -2.65
C SER A 253 22.21 -9.25 -3.81
N LYS A 254 22.48 -10.55 -3.64
CA LYS A 254 22.14 -11.59 -4.64
C LYS A 254 20.64 -11.60 -4.94
N THR A 255 19.82 -11.30 -3.93
CA THR A 255 18.37 -11.22 -4.06
C THR A 255 17.98 -10.05 -4.96
N LEU A 256 18.50 -8.85 -4.72
CA LEU A 256 18.20 -7.71 -5.57
C LEU A 256 18.74 -7.91 -7.00
N TYR A 257 19.94 -8.49 -7.14
CA TYR A 257 20.50 -8.82 -8.44
C TYR A 257 19.57 -9.71 -9.27
N PHE A 258 18.97 -10.76 -8.67
CA PHE A 258 18.02 -11.64 -9.35
C PHE A 258 16.85 -10.88 -10.00
N PHE A 259 16.37 -9.79 -9.38
CA PHE A 259 15.27 -8.98 -9.92
C PHE A 259 15.71 -7.88 -10.89
N LEU A 260 16.99 -7.45 -10.82
CA LEU A 260 17.54 -6.41 -11.70
C LEU A 260 18.17 -6.99 -12.96
N SER A 261 18.67 -8.23 -12.92
CA SER A 261 19.34 -8.87 -14.06
C SER A 261 18.39 -9.41 -15.11
N GLN A 262 17.08 -9.47 -14.83
CA GLN A 262 16.05 -10.00 -15.73
C GLN A 262 14.75 -9.22 -15.60
N THR A 263 13.89 -9.32 -16.60
CA THR A 263 12.53 -8.79 -16.57
C THR A 263 11.59 -9.94 -16.30
N LEU A 264 11.01 -10.00 -15.09
CA LEU A 264 10.01 -10.99 -14.74
C LEU A 264 8.64 -10.56 -15.25
N THR A 265 7.95 -11.46 -15.94
CA THR A 265 6.58 -11.28 -16.42
C THR A 265 5.60 -12.12 -15.61
N ALA A 266 4.29 -11.87 -15.77
CA ALA A 266 3.25 -12.72 -15.19
C ALA A 266 3.37 -14.20 -15.65
N GLU A 267 3.80 -14.44 -16.89
CA GLU A 267 4.03 -15.81 -17.39
C GLU A 267 5.20 -16.51 -16.68
N ASP A 268 6.24 -15.75 -16.30
CA ASP A 268 7.37 -16.29 -15.55
C ASP A 268 6.94 -16.69 -14.14
N LEU A 269 6.02 -15.93 -13.53
CA LEU A 269 5.42 -16.29 -12.25
C LEU A 269 4.65 -17.61 -12.34
N GLU A 270 3.89 -17.84 -13.41
CA GLU A 270 3.15 -19.10 -13.60
C GLU A 270 4.08 -20.31 -13.76
N LYS A 271 5.23 -20.13 -14.44
CA LYS A 271 6.18 -21.22 -14.73
C LYS A 271 7.17 -21.47 -13.59
N ASN A 272 7.63 -20.42 -12.92
CA ASN A 272 8.76 -20.42 -11.98
C ASN A 272 8.39 -19.79 -10.62
N ALA A 273 7.12 -19.84 -10.20
CA ALA A 273 6.65 -19.28 -8.93
C ALA A 273 7.54 -19.64 -7.73
N ASP A 274 7.99 -20.89 -7.66
CA ASP A 274 8.85 -21.42 -6.59
C ASP A 274 10.13 -20.62 -6.40
N GLU A 275 10.93 -20.47 -7.44
CA GLU A 275 12.15 -19.69 -7.41
C GLU A 275 11.90 -18.19 -7.18
N ILE A 276 10.94 -17.61 -7.91
CA ILE A 276 10.65 -16.17 -7.83
C ILE A 276 10.26 -15.78 -6.41
N ILE A 277 9.37 -16.55 -5.77
CA ILE A 277 8.93 -16.27 -4.41
C ILE A 277 10.06 -16.51 -3.42
N GLU A 278 10.92 -17.50 -3.62
CA GLU A 278 12.09 -17.76 -2.76
C GLU A 278 13.08 -16.58 -2.73
N HIS A 279 13.17 -15.84 -3.84
CA HIS A 279 13.89 -14.57 -3.88
C HIS A 279 13.05 -13.42 -3.33
N PHE A 280 11.76 -13.35 -3.65
CA PHE A 280 10.88 -12.25 -3.24
C PHE A 280 10.79 -12.12 -1.72
N TYR A 281 10.62 -13.21 -0.97
CA TYR A 281 10.49 -13.10 0.50
C TYR A 281 11.79 -12.67 1.19
N LYS A 282 12.92 -12.74 0.50
CA LYS A 282 14.23 -12.28 1.01
C LYS A 282 14.48 -10.81 0.70
N LEU A 283 13.58 -10.16 -0.04
CA LEU A 283 13.74 -8.80 -0.49
C LEU A 283 12.94 -7.86 0.42
N ASP A 284 13.62 -6.91 1.06
CA ASP A 284 12.99 -5.90 1.91
C ASP A 284 13.64 -4.52 1.80
N ASP A 285 13.17 -3.53 2.57
CA ASP A 285 13.62 -2.14 2.41
C ASP A 285 15.12 -2.01 2.68
N ILE A 286 15.72 -2.92 3.44
CA ILE A 286 17.16 -2.89 3.76
C ILE A 286 17.99 -3.22 2.52
N ASP A 287 17.57 -4.19 1.68
CA ASP A 287 18.28 -4.49 0.42
C ASP A 287 18.38 -3.26 -0.46
N ILE A 288 17.26 -2.54 -0.60
CA ILE A 288 17.15 -1.35 -1.44
C ILE A 288 17.98 -0.21 -0.85
N LEU A 289 17.88 0.06 0.46
CA LEU A 289 18.65 1.13 1.10
C LEU A 289 20.15 0.83 1.12
N ALA A 290 20.55 -0.42 1.31
CA ALA A 290 21.94 -0.85 1.23
C ALA A 290 22.51 -0.63 -0.19
N ALA A 291 21.74 -0.98 -1.22
CA ALA A 291 22.11 -0.72 -2.62
C ALA A 291 22.29 0.78 -2.88
N ILE A 292 21.33 1.62 -2.47
CA ILE A 292 21.41 3.08 -2.65
C ILE A 292 22.64 3.67 -1.95
N LYS A 293 22.97 3.19 -0.74
CA LYS A 293 24.20 3.59 -0.03
C LYS A 293 25.46 3.23 -0.81
N ALA A 294 25.51 2.06 -1.43
CA ALA A 294 26.65 1.64 -2.22
C ALA A 294 26.73 2.39 -3.57
N PHE A 295 25.58 2.81 -4.11
CA PHE A 295 25.48 3.53 -5.38
C PHE A 295 25.98 4.98 -5.33
N GLU A 296 25.97 5.64 -4.16
CA GLU A 296 26.45 7.02 -4.02
C GLU A 296 27.89 7.22 -4.53
N GLU A 297 28.74 6.21 -4.42
CA GLU A 297 30.15 6.26 -4.86
C GLU A 297 30.38 5.60 -6.22
N HIS A 298 29.32 5.18 -6.92
CA HIS A 298 29.42 4.50 -8.20
C HIS A 298 29.88 5.44 -9.33
N SER A 299 30.62 4.91 -10.31
CA SER A 299 31.17 5.69 -11.43
C SER A 299 30.11 6.21 -12.41
N ASP A 300 28.94 5.56 -12.47
CA ASP A 300 27.78 6.04 -13.22
C ASP A 300 27.20 7.30 -12.59
N PHE A 301 27.20 8.40 -13.34
CA PHE A 301 26.75 9.70 -12.85
C PHE A 301 25.28 9.71 -12.43
N VAL A 302 24.39 9.15 -13.24
CA VAL A 302 22.95 9.15 -12.95
C VAL A 302 22.67 8.39 -11.66
N LEU A 303 23.23 7.18 -11.55
CA LEU A 303 23.04 6.31 -10.38
C LEU A 303 23.59 6.96 -9.10
N SER A 304 24.82 7.49 -9.14
CA SER A 304 25.44 8.15 -7.98
C SER A 304 24.75 9.45 -7.61
N PHE A 305 24.41 10.30 -8.59
CA PHE A 305 23.73 11.58 -8.36
C PHE A 305 22.38 11.39 -7.68
N LEU A 306 21.53 10.49 -8.21
CA LEU A 306 20.20 10.25 -7.65
C LEU A 306 20.30 9.61 -6.27
N SER A 307 21.18 8.62 -6.09
CA SER A 307 21.37 7.92 -4.82
C SER A 307 21.85 8.87 -3.72
N LYS A 308 22.88 9.68 -4.01
CA LYS A 308 23.37 10.72 -3.11
C LYS A 308 22.28 11.73 -2.76
N SER A 309 21.56 12.20 -3.78
CA SER A 309 20.49 13.18 -3.61
C SER A 309 19.37 12.65 -2.71
N LEU A 310 19.03 11.36 -2.82
CA LEU A 310 18.04 10.74 -1.96
C LEU A 310 18.56 10.62 -0.52
N LEU A 311 19.75 10.04 -0.31
CA LEU A 311 20.35 9.84 1.03
C LEU A 311 20.54 11.16 1.80
N GLU A 312 21.00 12.21 1.12
CA GLU A 312 21.20 13.54 1.73
C GLU A 312 19.90 14.37 1.81
N ARG A 313 18.75 13.78 1.45
CA ARG A 313 17.45 14.45 1.36
C ARG A 313 17.47 15.71 0.48
N LYS A 314 18.34 15.73 -0.53
CA LYS A 314 18.40 16.75 -1.60
C LYS A 314 17.48 16.34 -2.75
N LEU A 315 16.18 16.24 -2.45
CA LEU A 315 15.17 15.87 -3.46
C LEU A 315 15.21 16.80 -4.68
N LEU A 316 14.86 16.26 -5.84
CA LEU A 316 14.64 17.05 -7.06
C LEU A 316 13.59 18.15 -6.81
N LYS A 317 13.60 19.19 -7.65
CA LYS A 317 12.50 20.15 -7.65
C LYS A 317 11.29 19.48 -8.30
N VAL A 318 10.11 19.68 -7.72
CA VAL A 318 8.84 19.17 -8.23
C VAL A 318 7.88 20.31 -8.55
N ASP A 319 7.38 20.33 -9.79
CA ASP A 319 6.28 21.19 -10.22
C ASP A 319 5.02 20.35 -10.38
N LEU A 320 4.00 20.59 -9.54
CA LEU A 320 2.72 19.90 -9.59
C LEU A 320 1.64 20.84 -10.17
N ARG A 321 0.97 20.43 -11.25
CA ARG A 321 0.01 21.25 -12.01
C ARG A 321 -1.31 20.52 -12.24
N ASN A 322 -2.38 21.28 -12.49
CA ASN A 322 -3.69 20.74 -12.89
C ASN A 322 -3.80 20.48 -14.40
N LYS A 323 -2.76 20.81 -15.17
CA LYS A 323 -2.69 20.68 -16.62
C LYS A 323 -1.39 19.97 -17.00
N PRO A 324 -1.33 19.27 -18.14
CA PRO A 324 -0.10 18.67 -18.65
C PRO A 324 1.08 19.63 -18.62
N ILE A 325 2.27 19.10 -18.34
CA ILE A 325 3.50 19.89 -18.38
C ILE A 325 3.83 20.20 -19.85
N GLU A 326 4.20 21.44 -20.13
CA GLU A 326 4.52 21.86 -21.49
C GLU A 326 5.85 21.25 -21.95
N VAL A 327 5.88 20.67 -23.15
CA VAL A 327 7.10 20.09 -23.73
C VAL A 327 8.22 21.13 -23.80
N ALA A 328 7.89 22.35 -24.24
CA ALA A 328 8.86 23.46 -24.29
C ALA A 328 9.44 23.82 -22.91
N PHE A 329 8.71 23.58 -21.81
CA PHE A 329 9.26 23.75 -20.47
C PHE A 329 10.28 22.66 -20.15
N LEU A 330 9.97 21.40 -20.42
CA LEU A 330 10.88 20.27 -20.20
C LEU A 330 12.15 20.38 -21.06
N ASP A 331 12.02 20.81 -22.31
CA ASP A 331 13.16 20.98 -23.22
C ASP A 331 14.13 22.06 -22.73
N ARG A 332 13.61 23.16 -22.15
CA ARG A 332 14.46 24.17 -21.51
C ARG A 332 15.22 23.60 -20.31
N ILE A 333 14.56 22.73 -19.52
CA ILE A 333 15.20 22.07 -18.39
C ILE A 333 16.31 21.13 -18.88
N ARG A 334 16.03 20.29 -19.88
CA ARG A 334 17.02 19.39 -20.50
C ARG A 334 18.22 20.15 -21.05
N ALA A 335 17.99 21.27 -21.75
CA ALA A 335 19.04 22.12 -22.27
C ALA A 335 19.96 22.66 -21.15
N ARG A 336 19.39 23.14 -20.05
CA ARG A 336 20.18 23.61 -18.89
C ARG A 336 20.99 22.50 -18.22
N ILE A 337 20.45 21.29 -18.11
CA ILE A 337 21.24 20.14 -17.60
C ILE A 337 22.43 19.86 -18.52
N LYS A 338 22.22 19.90 -19.85
CA LYS A 338 23.29 19.71 -20.84
C LYS A 338 24.35 20.80 -20.82
N GLU A 339 24.00 22.04 -20.47
CA GLU A 339 24.98 23.12 -20.31
C GLU A 339 25.95 22.83 -19.16
N GLU A 340 25.45 22.30 -18.03
CA GLU A 340 26.28 21.96 -16.87
C GLU A 340 26.98 20.60 -17.02
N TYR A 341 26.33 19.64 -17.67
CA TYR A 341 26.84 18.28 -17.92
C TYR A 341 26.78 17.92 -19.42
N PRO A 342 27.69 18.45 -20.26
CA PRO A 342 27.63 18.28 -21.71
C PRO A 342 27.81 16.84 -22.21
N LYS A 343 28.32 15.95 -21.35
CA LYS A 343 28.58 14.54 -21.68
C LYS A 343 27.37 13.63 -21.49
N LEU A 344 26.28 14.10 -20.87
CA LEU A 344 25.09 13.28 -20.66
C LEU A 344 24.37 13.01 -21.98
N SER A 345 24.08 11.74 -22.19
CA SER A 345 23.23 11.26 -23.29
C SER A 345 21.76 11.64 -23.07
N GLU A 346 20.95 11.58 -24.14
CA GLU A 346 19.49 11.76 -24.02
C GLU A 346 18.84 10.68 -23.14
N GLU A 347 19.38 9.46 -23.16
CA GLU A 347 18.97 8.36 -22.27
C GLU A 347 19.16 8.76 -20.81
N GLU A 348 20.35 9.25 -20.44
CA GLU A 348 20.67 9.66 -19.07
C GLU A 348 19.84 10.86 -18.60
N LEU A 349 19.50 11.79 -19.50
CA LEU A 349 18.63 12.92 -19.17
C LEU A 349 17.20 12.50 -18.82
N SER A 350 16.71 11.39 -19.40
CA SER A 350 15.38 10.87 -19.09
C SER A 350 15.23 10.42 -17.62
N TYR A 351 16.33 10.04 -16.98
CA TYR A 351 16.38 9.71 -15.55
C TYR A 351 16.37 10.94 -14.63
N LEU A 352 16.76 12.11 -15.15
CA LEU A 352 16.87 13.35 -14.37
C LEU A 352 15.66 14.26 -14.58
N VAL A 353 15.01 14.21 -15.75
CA VAL A 353 13.79 14.98 -16.07
C VAL A 353 12.61 14.03 -16.14
N ILE A 354 11.97 13.85 -14.99
CA ILE A 354 10.88 12.91 -14.80
C ILE A 354 9.57 13.65 -15.01
N GLU A 355 8.68 13.13 -15.84
CA GLU A 355 7.31 13.64 -15.98
C GLU A 355 6.30 12.51 -15.74
N GLY A 356 5.16 12.87 -15.19
CA GLY A 356 4.11 11.90 -14.90
C GLY A 356 2.80 12.56 -14.53
N LYS A 357 1.83 11.71 -14.20
CA LYS A 357 0.52 12.16 -13.72
C LYS A 357 0.04 11.24 -12.60
N GLU A 358 -0.57 11.85 -11.61
CA GLU A 358 -1.23 11.19 -10.51
C GLU A 358 -2.72 11.47 -10.57
N ALA A 359 -3.53 10.45 -10.36
CA ALA A 359 -4.98 10.58 -10.37
C ALA A 359 -5.54 10.17 -9.02
N ASN A 360 -6.24 11.10 -8.36
CA ASN A 360 -7.00 10.74 -7.17
C ASN A 360 -8.37 10.22 -7.60
N ARG A 361 -8.57 8.91 -7.48
CA ARG A 361 -9.88 8.24 -7.58
C ARG A 361 -10.59 8.21 -6.21
N ALA A 362 -10.54 9.32 -5.47
CA ALA A 362 -11.27 9.47 -4.21
C ALA A 362 -12.75 9.17 -4.47
N TYR A 363 -13.25 8.07 -3.89
CA TYR A 363 -14.63 7.59 -3.87
C TYR A 363 -15.49 7.98 -5.09
N GLN A 364 -15.67 7.04 -6.03
CA GLN A 364 -16.53 7.25 -7.19
C GLN A 364 -18.00 7.00 -6.86
N ILE A 365 -18.80 8.07 -6.81
CA ILE A 365 -20.27 7.97 -6.69
C ILE A 365 -20.82 7.18 -7.89
N GLY A 366 -21.53 6.08 -7.64
CA GLY A 366 -22.20 5.24 -8.64
C GLY A 366 -21.57 3.85 -8.88
N LYS A 367 -20.36 3.59 -8.39
CA LYS A 367 -19.79 2.23 -8.30
C LYS A 367 -19.47 1.93 -6.83
N GLU A 368 -20.10 0.89 -6.28
CA GLU A 368 -19.86 0.39 -4.92
C GLU A 368 -19.99 1.46 -3.83
N GLU A 369 -21.14 2.12 -3.74
CA GLU A 369 -21.36 3.13 -2.70
C GLU A 369 -21.49 2.54 -1.29
N ILE A 370 -21.11 3.33 -0.27
CA ILE A 370 -21.41 2.99 1.12
C ILE A 370 -22.93 3.00 1.31
N LEU A 371 -23.45 1.88 1.81
CA LEU A 371 -24.87 1.63 1.98
C LEU A 371 -25.31 1.97 3.41
N ILE A 372 -26.44 2.69 3.51
CA ILE A 372 -27.03 3.12 4.79
C ILE A 372 -28.34 2.36 5.03
N LEU A 373 -28.42 1.67 6.17
CA LEU A 373 -29.61 0.95 6.62
C LEU A 373 -30.51 1.86 7.46
N LEU A 374 -31.73 2.09 6.97
CA LEU A 374 -32.75 2.89 7.63
C LEU A 374 -33.58 2.07 8.63
N LYS A 375 -34.32 2.78 9.51
CA LYS A 375 -35.16 2.16 10.54
C LYS A 375 -36.29 1.30 9.96
N ASP A 376 -36.78 1.64 8.78
CA ASP A 376 -37.79 0.89 8.03
C ASP A 376 -37.19 -0.30 7.26
N LYS A 377 -35.91 -0.63 7.52
CA LYS A 377 -35.10 -1.65 6.85
C LYS A 377 -34.80 -1.38 5.38
N THR A 378 -35.14 -0.20 4.86
CA THR A 378 -34.71 0.18 3.52
C THR A 378 -33.23 0.53 3.51
N VAL A 379 -32.54 0.18 2.42
CA VAL A 379 -31.13 0.51 2.21
C VAL A 379 -31.02 1.58 1.13
N LYS A 380 -30.24 2.63 1.41
CA LYS A 380 -29.98 3.72 0.45
C LYS A 380 -28.49 4.06 0.43
N PRO A 381 -27.94 4.48 -0.72
CA PRO A 381 -26.55 4.93 -0.78
C PRO A 381 -26.35 6.24 -0.01
N ILE A 382 -25.16 6.42 0.56
CA ILE A 382 -24.77 7.63 1.30
C ILE A 382 -24.93 8.92 0.48
N SER A 383 -24.81 8.85 -0.85
CA SER A 383 -24.98 10.00 -1.75
C SER A 383 -26.34 10.70 -1.64
N LYS A 384 -27.37 10.05 -1.08
CA LYS A 384 -28.67 10.67 -0.81
C LYS A 384 -28.63 11.78 0.26
N TRP A 385 -27.58 11.82 1.08
CA TRP A 385 -27.44 12.78 2.19
C TRP A 385 -26.28 13.76 2.03
N GLN A 386 -25.46 13.62 0.97
CA GLN A 386 -24.39 14.55 0.67
C GLN A 386 -24.93 15.75 -0.13
N GLU A 387 -25.50 16.72 0.57
CA GLU A 387 -26.10 17.92 -0.06
C GLU A 387 -25.07 18.84 -0.73
N HIS A 388 -23.80 18.84 -0.31
CA HIS A 388 -22.75 19.74 -0.82
C HIS A 388 -21.43 18.99 -1.12
N SER A 389 -21.15 18.80 -2.41
CA SER A 389 -19.81 18.62 -3.02
C SER A 389 -18.85 17.57 -2.42
N MET A 390 -18.93 16.34 -2.94
CA MET A 390 -17.71 15.64 -3.36
C MET A 390 -17.70 15.61 -4.89
N GLN A 391 -16.65 16.17 -5.49
CA GLN A 391 -16.53 16.26 -6.95
C GLN A 391 -16.65 14.86 -7.55
N ARG A 392 -17.63 14.66 -8.43
CA ARG A 392 -17.87 13.42 -9.18
C ARG A 392 -16.74 13.03 -10.15
N LYS A 393 -15.65 13.81 -10.20
CA LYS A 393 -14.63 13.71 -11.24
C LYS A 393 -13.28 13.40 -10.61
N GLU A 394 -12.63 12.39 -11.18
CA GLU A 394 -11.22 12.08 -10.98
C GLU A 394 -10.40 13.37 -11.14
N ILE A 395 -9.64 13.72 -10.10
CA ILE A 395 -8.74 14.88 -10.16
C ILE A 395 -7.37 14.35 -10.56
N VAL A 396 -6.95 14.74 -11.76
CA VAL A 396 -5.62 14.42 -12.29
C VAL A 396 -4.69 15.59 -12.02
N LYS A 397 -3.52 15.30 -11.46
CA LYS A 397 -2.38 16.22 -11.34
C LYS A 397 -1.27 15.73 -12.24
N TYR A 398 -0.59 16.65 -12.88
CA TYR A 398 0.61 16.37 -13.67
C TYR A 398 1.81 16.89 -12.91
N PHE A 399 2.90 16.13 -12.89
CA PHE A 399 4.13 16.53 -12.22
C PHE A 399 5.32 16.51 -13.18
N ALA A 400 6.29 17.37 -12.89
CA ALA A 400 7.65 17.24 -13.41
C ALA A 400 8.65 17.32 -12.25
N CYS A 401 9.57 16.38 -12.17
CA CYS A 401 10.70 16.37 -11.25
C CYS A 401 12.01 16.59 -12.00
N TYR A 402 12.86 17.50 -11.53
CA TYR A 402 14.13 17.83 -12.19
C TYR A 402 15.17 18.43 -11.22
N PRO A 403 16.48 18.39 -11.53
CA PRO A 403 17.52 18.87 -10.61
C PRO A 403 17.37 20.33 -10.24
N LYS A 404 17.65 20.70 -8.99
CA LYS A 404 17.39 22.07 -8.49
C LYS A 404 18.29 23.14 -9.11
N PHE A 405 19.49 22.78 -9.57
CA PHE A 405 20.47 23.72 -10.13
C PHE A 405 20.05 24.31 -11.47
N VAL A 406 19.05 23.72 -12.14
CA VAL A 406 18.59 24.16 -13.47
C VAL A 406 17.56 25.29 -13.43
N VAL A 407 17.21 25.84 -12.27
CA VAL A 407 16.15 26.87 -12.14
C VAL A 407 16.75 28.24 -12.03
#